data_AF-A0AAN5CKE6-F1
#
_entry.id   AF-A0AAN5CKE6-F1
#
_cell.length_a   1.000
_cell.length_b   1.000
_cell.length_c   1.000
_cell.angle_alpha   90.00
_cell.angle_beta   90.00
_cell.angle_gamma   90.00
#
_symmetry.space_group_name_H-M   'P 1'
#
loop_
_entity.id
_entity.type
_entity.pdbx_description
1 polymer ?
#
loop_
_entity_poly.entity_id
_entity_poly.type
_entity_poly.pdbx_seq_one_letter_code
_entity_poly.pdbx_strand_id
1 'polypeptide(L)'
;NASTHCTAEMADGPMYYIPYQFSSVVGPEKLWKDNEFRAHSFMHANWSHTIWIAALYVSIVHILKRFMATRKAFELRVPMILWNAALALFSLAGTIRMGEEFIHVLRTRPLLDSISYTVDPGQLGAFWALCFALSKVFELGDTIFILLRKKKLLFLHWYHHAVVLVYVWHAAREVVAGGRWFITMNY
;
A
#
# COMPACT_ATOMS: atom_id res chain seq x y z
N ASN A 1 23.75 22.31 -12.08
CA ASN A 1 23.94 21.24 -13.08
C ASN A 1 23.74 19.89 -12.41
N ALA A 2 22.68 19.12 -12.59
CA ALA A 2 21.44 19.28 -13.31
C ALA A 2 20.35 18.56 -12.48
N SER A 3 19.21 19.22 -12.39
CA SER A 3 17.92 18.67 -12.04
C SER A 3 17.51 17.58 -13.03
N THR A 4 18.15 16.42 -12.99
CA THR A 4 17.68 15.24 -13.75
C THR A 4 16.57 14.56 -12.96
N HIS A 5 15.47 15.29 -12.77
CA HIS A 5 14.18 14.63 -12.67
C HIS A 5 13.84 14.12 -14.07
N CYS A 6 13.20 12.97 -14.14
CA CYS A 6 12.68 12.44 -15.40
C CYS A 6 11.18 12.73 -15.47
N THR A 7 10.68 12.90 -16.70
CA THR A 7 9.27 13.10 -16.97
C THR A 7 8.70 11.91 -17.71
N ALA A 8 7.59 11.36 -17.23
CA ALA A 8 6.81 10.36 -17.95
C ALA A 8 5.44 10.96 -18.30
N GLU A 9 4.99 10.81 -19.55
CA GLU A 9 3.63 11.19 -19.94
C GLU A 9 2.64 10.12 -19.47
N MET A 10 1.68 10.53 -18.62
CA MET A 10 0.57 9.69 -18.18
C MET A 10 -0.75 10.20 -18.76
N ALA A 11 -1.78 9.36 -18.68
CA ALA A 11 -3.13 9.68 -19.18
C ALA A 11 -3.69 11.01 -18.62
N ASP A 12 -3.33 11.36 -17.37
CA ASP A 12 -3.84 12.54 -16.66
C ASP A 12 -2.82 13.71 -16.61
N GLY A 13 -1.65 13.60 -17.27
CA GLY A 13 -0.63 14.66 -17.34
C GLY A 13 0.82 14.19 -17.16
N PRO A 14 1.80 15.10 -17.17
CA PRO A 14 3.21 14.75 -16.97
C PRO A 14 3.49 14.39 -15.50
N MET A 15 4.10 13.23 -15.29
CA MET A 15 4.63 12.78 -14.01
C MET A 15 6.11 13.11 -13.90
N TYR A 16 6.51 13.69 -12.77
CA TYR A 16 7.91 13.97 -12.47
C TYR A 16 8.42 13.00 -11.38
N TYR A 17 9.50 12.28 -11.68
CA TYR A 17 10.06 11.26 -10.78
C TYR A 17 11.58 11.35 -10.67
N ILE A 18 12.13 10.75 -9.60
CA ILE A 18 13.58 10.63 -9.40
C ILE A 18 14.02 9.22 -9.81
N PRO A 19 14.89 9.07 -10.82
CA PRO A 19 15.34 7.75 -11.25
C PRO A 19 16.25 7.12 -10.19
N TYR A 20 16.02 5.84 -9.90
CA TYR A 20 16.84 5.05 -9.00
C TYR A 20 17.00 3.63 -9.53
N GLN A 21 18.25 3.15 -9.65
CA GLN A 21 18.54 1.79 -10.12
C GLN A 21 18.86 0.90 -8.91
N PHE A 22 18.05 -0.13 -8.72
CA PHE A 22 18.26 -1.10 -7.65
C PHE A 22 19.43 -2.02 -7.99
N SER A 23 20.32 -2.24 -7.03
CA SER A 23 21.50 -3.10 -7.18
C SER A 23 21.17 -4.59 -7.33
N SER A 24 20.00 -5.01 -6.85
CA SER A 24 19.59 -6.41 -6.79
C SER A 24 18.11 -6.57 -7.04
N VAL A 25 17.74 -7.61 -7.79
CA VAL A 25 16.35 -8.01 -8.06
C VAL A 25 16.06 -9.31 -7.34
N VAL A 26 15.04 -9.32 -6.49
CA VAL A 26 14.52 -10.48 -5.74
C VAL A 26 13.39 -11.12 -6.54
N GLY A 27 13.16 -12.43 -6.36
CA GLY A 27 12.29 -13.26 -7.21
C GLY A 27 10.99 -12.62 -7.69
N PRO A 28 10.10 -12.14 -6.80
CA PRO A 28 8.82 -11.54 -7.17
C PRO A 28 8.96 -10.23 -7.98
N GLU A 29 10.04 -9.48 -7.77
CA GLU A 29 10.29 -8.21 -8.46
C GLU A 29 10.58 -8.42 -9.96
N LYS A 30 10.97 -9.64 -10.36
CA LYS A 30 11.11 -10.00 -11.78
C LYS A 30 9.79 -9.87 -12.55
N LEU A 31 8.65 -9.97 -11.86
CA LEU A 31 7.34 -9.74 -12.46
C LEU A 31 7.15 -8.29 -12.89
N TRP A 32 7.95 -7.34 -12.39
CA TRP A 32 7.75 -5.92 -12.70
C TRP A 32 8.27 -5.51 -14.08
N LYS A 33 9.32 -6.18 -14.58
CA LYS A 33 10.13 -5.77 -15.74
C LYS A 33 9.34 -5.42 -17.01
N ASP A 34 8.13 -5.97 -17.18
CA ASP A 34 7.25 -5.72 -18.33
C ASP A 34 5.82 -5.31 -17.93
N ASN A 35 5.56 -5.06 -16.65
CA ASN A 35 4.21 -4.83 -16.11
C ASN A 35 3.97 -3.43 -15.56
N GLU A 36 4.94 -2.52 -15.60
CA GLU A 36 4.84 -1.12 -15.14
C GLU A 36 3.61 -0.38 -15.69
N PHE A 37 3.43 -0.35 -17.01
CA PHE A 37 2.30 0.34 -17.64
C PHE A 37 0.97 -0.36 -17.35
N ARG A 38 0.99 -1.70 -17.27
CA ARG A 38 -0.19 -2.51 -16.95
C ARG A 38 -0.64 -2.28 -15.51
N ALA A 39 0.29 -2.16 -14.57
CA ALA A 39 0.02 -1.88 -13.18
C ALA A 39 -0.57 -0.49 -12.99
N HIS A 40 0.00 0.53 -13.63
CA HIS A 40 -0.56 1.88 -13.59
C HIS A 40 -1.98 1.94 -14.20
N SER A 41 -2.16 1.32 -15.38
CA SER A 41 -3.48 1.23 -16.03
C SER A 41 -4.49 0.47 -15.17
N PHE A 42 -4.05 -0.59 -14.48
CA PHE A 42 -4.89 -1.33 -13.53
C PHE A 42 -5.33 -0.44 -12.37
N MET A 43 -4.42 0.30 -11.75
CA MET A 43 -4.78 1.21 -10.64
C MET A 43 -5.73 2.31 -11.12
N HIS A 44 -5.48 2.89 -12.30
CA HIS A 44 -6.33 3.92 -12.90
C HIS A 44 -7.73 3.42 -13.22
N ALA A 45 -7.87 2.20 -13.75
CA ALA A 45 -9.17 1.63 -14.07
C ALA A 45 -9.94 1.15 -12.82
N ASN A 46 -9.24 0.70 -11.77
CA ASN A 46 -9.86 -0.04 -10.67
C ASN A 46 -9.92 0.70 -9.33
N TRP A 47 -9.33 1.90 -9.18
CA TRP A 47 -9.31 2.59 -7.88
C TRP A 47 -10.70 2.78 -7.27
N SER A 48 -11.72 3.06 -8.09
CA SER A 48 -13.09 3.33 -7.61
C SER A 48 -13.77 2.09 -7.03
N HIS A 49 -13.32 0.88 -7.40
CA HIS A 49 -13.79 -0.36 -6.78
C HIS A 49 -13.50 -0.41 -5.28
N THR A 50 -12.46 0.28 -4.80
CA THR A 50 -12.17 0.36 -3.36
C THR A 50 -13.26 1.04 -2.55
N ILE A 51 -14.04 1.95 -3.15
CA ILE A 51 -15.19 2.59 -2.48
C ILE A 51 -16.25 1.54 -2.19
N TRP A 52 -16.54 0.68 -3.17
CA TRP A 52 -17.49 -0.42 -3.02
C TRP A 52 -16.97 -1.50 -2.05
N ILE A 53 -15.67 -1.82 -2.11
CA ILE A 53 -15.03 -2.73 -1.16
C ILE A 53 -15.12 -2.17 0.26
N ALA A 54 -14.87 -0.87 0.47
CA ALA A 54 -14.99 -0.22 1.77
C ALA A 54 -16.44 -0.24 2.29
N ALA A 55 -17.43 0.07 1.44
CA ALA A 55 -18.85 -0.01 1.81
C ALA A 55 -19.27 -1.44 2.18
N LEU A 56 -18.83 -2.43 1.40
CA LEU A 56 -19.04 -3.84 1.68
C LEU A 56 -18.37 -4.25 3.00
N TYR A 57 -17.12 -3.85 3.22
CA TYR A 57 -16.37 -4.10 4.45
C TYR A 57 -17.09 -3.54 5.68
N VAL A 58 -17.55 -2.29 5.63
CA VAL A 58 -18.32 -1.68 6.73
C VAL A 58 -19.61 -2.49 6.98
N SER A 59 -20.31 -2.90 5.92
CA SER A 59 -21.51 -3.73 6.04
C SER A 59 -21.20 -5.08 6.71
N ILE A 60 -20.14 -5.76 6.28
CA ILE A 60 -19.66 -7.03 6.84
C ILE A 60 -19.30 -6.86 8.32
N VAL A 61 -18.60 -5.78 8.70
CA VAL A 61 -18.23 -5.50 10.10
C VAL A 61 -19.47 -5.43 10.99
N HIS A 62 -20.53 -4.74 10.57
CA HIS A 62 -21.76 -4.60 11.34
C HIS A 62 -22.54 -5.92 11.40
N ILE A 63 -22.65 -6.64 10.28
CA ILE A 63 -23.32 -7.95 10.20
C ILE A 63 -22.59 -8.97 11.08
N LEU A 64 -21.27 -9.08 10.94
CA LEU A 64 -20.45 -10.04 11.67
C LEU A 64 -20.45 -9.72 13.18
N LYS A 65 -20.42 -8.44 13.57
CA LYS A 65 -20.57 -8.03 14.97
C LYS A 65 -21.91 -8.49 15.55
N ARG A 66 -23.02 -8.32 14.83
CA ARG A 66 -24.35 -8.77 15.26
C ARG A 66 -24.44 -10.30 15.31
N PHE A 67 -23.87 -10.98 14.32
CA PHE A 67 -23.82 -12.43 14.24
C PHE A 67 -23.00 -13.07 15.37
N MET A 68 -21.87 -12.48 15.73
CA MET A 68 -21.02 -12.95 16.83
C MET A 68 -21.58 -12.62 18.21
N ALA A 69 -22.59 -11.74 18.32
CA ALA A 69 -23.20 -11.39 19.60
C ALA A 69 -23.77 -12.62 20.32
N THR A 70 -24.42 -13.52 19.58
CA THR A 70 -25.07 -14.74 20.11
C THR A 70 -24.16 -15.97 20.15
N ARG A 71 -22.93 -15.89 19.63
CA ARG A 71 -21.99 -17.03 19.54
C ARG A 71 -20.86 -16.94 20.55
N LYS A 72 -20.18 -18.06 20.82
CA LYS A 72 -18.93 -18.07 21.61
C LYS A 72 -17.77 -17.51 20.80
N ALA A 73 -16.76 -16.95 21.48
CA ALA A 73 -15.56 -16.45 20.84
C ALA A 73 -14.74 -17.62 20.25
N PHE A 74 -14.14 -17.40 19.07
CA PHE A 74 -13.24 -18.39 18.46
C PHE A 74 -11.82 -18.28 19.01
N GLU A 75 -11.14 -19.41 19.16
CA GLU A 75 -9.72 -19.47 19.48
C GLU A 75 -8.87 -19.48 18.20
N LEU A 76 -8.54 -18.29 17.71
CA LEU A 76 -7.81 -18.11 16.43
C LEU A 76 -6.31 -17.83 16.64
N ARG A 77 -5.70 -18.37 17.71
CA ARG A 77 -4.32 -18.02 18.11
C ARG A 77 -3.31 -18.30 17.00
N VAL A 78 -3.30 -19.51 16.45
CA VAL A 78 -2.33 -19.91 15.41
C VAL A 78 -2.56 -19.15 14.10
N PRO A 79 -3.79 -19.05 13.55
CA PRO A 79 -4.05 -18.24 12.36
C PRO A 79 -3.59 -16.79 12.49
N MET A 80 -3.82 -16.14 13.63
CA MET A 80 -3.36 -14.76 13.87
C MET A 80 -1.84 -14.65 13.94
N ILE A 81 -1.15 -15.63 14.54
CA ILE A 81 0.31 -15.61 14.60
C ILE A 81 0.88 -15.68 13.18
N LEU A 82 0.36 -16.60 12.36
CA LEU A 82 0.78 -16.75 10.96
C LEU A 82 0.46 -15.49 10.15
N TRP A 83 -0.74 -14.94 10.32
CA TRP A 83 -1.17 -13.71 9.67
C TRP A 83 -0.27 -12.51 10.01
N ASN A 84 -0.06 -12.26 11.31
CA ASN A 84 0.78 -11.16 11.77
C ASN A 84 2.24 -11.34 11.36
N ALA A 85 2.76 -12.58 11.39
CA ALA A 85 4.12 -12.88 10.94
C ALA A 85 4.27 -12.64 9.42
N ALA A 86 3.27 -13.03 8.63
CA ALA A 86 3.26 -12.78 7.19
C ALA A 86 3.24 -11.27 6.89
N LEU A 87 2.36 -10.51 7.54
CA LEU A 87 2.30 -9.06 7.39
C LEU A 87 3.60 -8.39 7.87
N ALA A 88 4.22 -8.84 8.96
CA ALA A 88 5.47 -8.30 9.46
C ALA A 88 6.65 -8.55 8.50
N LEU A 89 6.76 -9.76 7.95
CA LEU A 89 7.80 -10.10 6.96
C LEU A 89 7.59 -9.34 5.65
N PHE A 90 6.34 -9.23 5.19
CA PHE A 90 5.98 -8.41 4.03
C PHE A 90 6.37 -6.95 4.25
N SER A 91 6.06 -6.43 5.43
CA SER A 91 6.35 -5.05 5.80
C SER A 91 7.85 -4.79 5.84
N LEU A 92 8.62 -5.65 6.52
CA LEU A 92 10.08 -5.57 6.56
C LEU A 92 10.72 -5.59 5.17
N ALA A 93 10.25 -6.45 4.28
CA ALA A 93 10.74 -6.50 2.90
C ALA A 93 10.44 -5.20 2.14
N GLY A 94 9.23 -4.66 2.30
CA GLY A 94 8.84 -3.37 1.74
C GLY A 94 9.67 -2.21 2.29
N THR A 95 9.88 -2.15 3.62
CA THR A 95 10.70 -1.11 4.27
C THR A 95 12.14 -1.14 3.77
N ILE A 96 12.75 -2.32 3.62
CA ILE A 96 14.13 -2.43 3.12
C ILE A 96 14.22 -1.90 1.69
N ARG A 97 13.27 -2.28 0.83
CA ARG A 97 13.29 -1.93 -0.60
C ARG A 97 12.94 -0.47 -0.85
N MET A 98 11.85 0.02 -0.27
CA MET A 98 11.49 1.44 -0.35
C MET A 98 12.52 2.31 0.37
N GLY A 99 13.08 1.81 1.48
CA GLY A 99 14.11 2.51 2.26
C GLY A 99 15.42 2.72 1.51
N GLU A 100 15.81 1.79 0.64
CA GLU A 100 17.02 1.92 -0.20
C GLU A 100 16.93 3.17 -1.10
N GLU A 101 15.85 3.31 -1.86
CA GLU A 101 15.58 4.48 -2.71
C GLU A 101 15.38 5.74 -1.86
N PHE A 102 14.61 5.64 -0.78
CA PHE A 102 14.29 6.77 0.08
C PHE A 102 15.54 7.39 0.71
N ILE A 103 16.43 6.57 1.27
CA ILE A 103 17.69 7.02 1.87
C ILE A 103 18.60 7.62 0.80
N HIS A 104 18.63 7.04 -0.41
CA HIS A 104 19.40 7.60 -1.51
C HIS A 104 18.91 9.02 -1.86
N VAL A 105 17.59 9.20 -2.03
CA VAL A 105 17.00 10.51 -2.34
C VAL A 105 17.30 11.51 -1.23
N LEU A 106 17.10 11.15 0.04
CA LEU A 106 17.36 12.06 1.16
C LEU A 106 18.82 12.47 1.33
N ARG A 107 19.78 11.61 0.95
CA ARG A 107 21.22 11.91 1.06
C ARG A 107 21.77 12.67 -0.14
N THR A 108 21.14 12.55 -1.30
CA THR A 108 21.69 13.08 -2.57
C THR A 108 20.89 14.26 -3.12
N ARG A 109 19.68 14.51 -2.63
CA ARG A 109 18.78 15.56 -3.11
C ARG A 109 18.28 16.46 -1.97
N PRO A 110 17.86 17.70 -2.28
CA PRO A 110 17.14 18.54 -1.33
C PRO A 110 15.86 17.86 -0.83
N LEU A 111 15.46 18.16 0.41
CA LEU A 111 14.21 17.62 0.99
C LEU A 111 12.98 17.96 0.14
N LEU A 112 12.97 19.12 -0.52
CA LEU A 112 11.89 19.53 -1.42
C LEU A 112 11.71 18.53 -2.57
N ASP A 113 12.79 18.02 -3.15
CA ASP A 113 12.74 17.05 -4.25
C ASP A 113 12.11 15.73 -3.76
N SER A 114 12.40 15.32 -2.52
CA SER A 114 11.88 14.07 -1.95
C SER A 114 10.35 14.04 -1.77
N ILE A 115 9.71 15.21 -1.69
CA ILE A 115 8.25 15.37 -1.54
C ILE A 115 7.56 15.84 -2.83
N SER A 116 8.33 16.42 -3.76
CA SER A 116 7.80 17.02 -5.00
C SER A 116 7.83 16.05 -6.18
N TYR A 117 8.72 15.06 -6.14
CA TYR A 117 8.86 14.05 -7.17
C TYR A 117 8.47 12.67 -6.66
N THR A 118 7.79 11.89 -7.49
CA THR A 118 7.37 10.54 -7.12
C THR A 118 8.48 9.50 -7.37
N VAL A 119 8.18 8.24 -7.04
CA VAL A 119 9.04 7.08 -7.30
C VAL A 119 9.02 6.75 -8.79
N ASP A 120 10.16 6.31 -9.33
CA ASP A 120 10.26 5.90 -10.73
C ASP A 120 9.28 4.75 -11.06
N PRO A 121 8.32 4.97 -11.99
CA PRO A 121 7.32 3.96 -12.34
C PRO A 121 7.91 2.70 -12.97
N GLY A 122 9.07 2.81 -13.65
CA GLY A 122 9.74 1.68 -14.29
C GLY A 122 10.68 0.90 -13.37
N GLN A 123 10.73 1.25 -12.08
CA GLN A 123 11.67 0.66 -11.12
C GLN A 123 10.96 -0.08 -10.00
N LEU A 124 11.74 -0.84 -9.22
CA LEU A 124 11.22 -1.74 -8.19
C LEU A 124 10.47 -1.00 -7.08
N GLY A 125 10.74 0.29 -6.87
CA GLY A 125 9.98 1.10 -5.90
C GLY A 125 8.49 1.19 -6.26
N ALA A 126 8.14 1.26 -7.55
CA ALA A 126 6.74 1.26 -7.99
C ALA A 126 6.07 -0.12 -7.82
N PHE A 127 6.83 -1.21 -7.98
CA PHE A 127 6.36 -2.56 -7.63
C PHE A 127 5.97 -2.64 -6.14
N TRP A 128 6.85 -2.19 -5.25
CA TRP A 128 6.56 -2.19 -3.82
C TRP A 128 5.44 -1.21 -3.45
N ALA A 129 5.34 -0.05 -4.11
CA ALA A 129 4.19 0.84 -3.96
C ALA A 129 2.85 0.17 -4.35
N LEU A 130 2.81 -0.63 -5.41
CA LEU A 130 1.64 -1.42 -5.77
C LEU A 130 1.34 -2.50 -4.72
N CYS A 131 2.36 -3.23 -4.27
CA CYS A 131 2.19 -4.22 -3.21
C CYS A 131 1.63 -3.61 -1.92
N PHE A 132 2.08 -2.41 -1.55
CA PHE A 132 1.54 -1.64 -0.43
C PHE A 132 0.06 -1.29 -0.62
N ALA A 133 -0.34 -0.84 -1.82
CA ALA A 133 -1.75 -0.57 -2.11
C ALA A 133 -2.61 -1.83 -1.98
N LEU A 134 -2.13 -2.96 -2.51
CA LEU A 134 -2.79 -4.25 -2.39
C LEU A 134 -2.87 -4.74 -0.93
N SER A 135 -1.85 -4.47 -0.10
CA SER A 135 -1.84 -4.88 1.31
C SER A 135 -3.01 -4.29 2.10
N LYS A 136 -3.48 -3.08 1.76
CA LYS A 136 -4.63 -2.45 2.43
C LYS A 136 -5.93 -3.24 2.29
N VAL A 137 -6.08 -4.01 1.21
CA VAL A 137 -7.21 -4.93 1.05
C VAL A 137 -7.07 -6.12 2.00
N PHE A 138 -5.86 -6.66 2.13
CA PHE A 138 -5.59 -7.78 3.04
C PHE A 138 -5.74 -7.37 4.51
N GLU A 139 -5.27 -6.18 4.90
CA GLU A 139 -5.38 -5.63 6.26
C GLU A 139 -6.84 -5.51 6.77
N LEU A 140 -7.84 -5.50 5.90
CA LEU A 140 -9.26 -5.61 6.31
C LEU A 140 -9.54 -6.88 7.13
N GLY A 141 -8.74 -7.93 6.93
CA GLY A 141 -8.79 -9.19 7.68
C GLY A 141 -8.54 -9.01 9.19
N ASP A 142 -7.77 -8.00 9.62
CA ASP A 142 -7.49 -7.74 11.03
C ASP A 142 -8.77 -7.51 11.83
N THR A 143 -9.68 -6.74 11.25
CA THR A 143 -10.98 -6.46 11.86
C THR A 143 -11.84 -7.72 11.98
N ILE A 144 -11.77 -8.62 10.99
CA ILE A 144 -12.48 -9.90 11.01
C ILE A 144 -11.97 -10.75 12.18
N PHE A 145 -10.65 -10.87 12.37
CA PHE A 145 -10.07 -11.61 13.50
C PHE A 145 -10.50 -11.04 14.86
N ILE A 146 -10.54 -9.70 15.00
CA ILE A 146 -11.01 -9.03 16.23
C ILE A 146 -12.47 -9.39 16.53
N LEU A 147 -13.33 -9.34 15.51
CA LEU A 147 -14.76 -9.65 15.65
C LEU A 147 -15.00 -11.12 15.98
N LEU A 148 -14.32 -12.05 15.31
CA LEU A 148 -14.44 -13.49 15.58
C LEU A 148 -13.98 -13.87 16.99
N ARG A 149 -13.05 -13.10 17.58
CA ARG A 149 -12.60 -13.29 18.97
C ARG A 149 -13.45 -12.54 20.01
N LYS A 150 -14.52 -11.86 19.57
CA LYS A 150 -15.37 -10.99 20.41
C LYS A 150 -14.56 -9.97 21.22
N LYS A 151 -13.49 -9.43 20.64
CA LYS A 151 -12.73 -8.33 21.24
C LYS A 151 -13.41 -6.99 20.93
N LYS A 152 -13.17 -5.99 21.77
CA LYS A 152 -13.76 -4.64 21.60
C LYS A 152 -13.21 -4.02 20.32
N LEU A 153 -14.04 -3.93 19.29
CA LEU A 153 -13.72 -3.22 18.06
C LEU A 153 -13.85 -1.70 18.29
N LEU A 154 -12.72 -0.99 18.21
CA LEU A 154 -12.68 0.47 18.33
C LEU A 154 -13.19 1.12 17.04
N PHE A 155 -13.90 2.25 17.17
CA PHE A 155 -14.37 3.03 16.02
C PHE A 155 -13.21 3.40 15.08
N LEU A 156 -12.13 3.93 15.66
CA LEU A 156 -10.96 4.36 14.91
C LEU A 156 -10.38 3.23 14.05
N HIS A 157 -10.37 1.98 14.51
CA HIS A 157 -9.74 0.88 13.78
C HIS A 157 -10.48 0.58 12.47
N TRP A 158 -11.77 0.25 12.51
CA TRP A 158 -12.50 -0.11 11.29
C TRP A 158 -12.72 1.11 10.38
N TYR A 159 -12.91 2.30 10.95
CA TYR A 159 -13.00 3.54 10.17
C TYR A 159 -11.68 3.83 9.45
N HIS A 160 -10.55 3.73 10.15
CA HIS A 160 -9.22 3.89 9.58
C HIS A 160 -9.01 2.92 8.41
N HIS A 161 -9.22 1.61 8.60
CA HIS A 161 -9.03 0.62 7.53
C HIS A 161 -9.90 0.90 6.29
N ALA A 162 -11.13 1.35 6.46
CA ALA A 162 -12.00 1.73 5.33
C ALA A 162 -11.46 2.95 4.57
N VAL A 163 -11.09 4.02 5.30
CA VAL A 163 -10.65 5.28 4.68
C VAL A 163 -9.26 5.15 4.05
N VAL A 164 -8.30 4.51 4.74
CA VAL A 164 -6.95 4.35 4.19
C VAL A 164 -6.93 3.45 2.96
N LEU A 165 -7.82 2.46 2.86
CA LEU A 165 -7.96 1.66 1.64
C LEU A 165 -8.31 2.56 0.44
N VAL A 166 -9.35 3.37 0.56
CA VAL A 166 -9.79 4.26 -0.53
C VAL A 166 -8.73 5.31 -0.83
N TYR A 167 -8.15 5.91 0.21
CA TYR A 167 -7.11 6.93 0.07
C TYR A 167 -5.88 6.40 -0.65
N VAL A 168 -5.35 5.24 -0.26
CA VAL A 168 -4.12 4.70 -0.85
C VAL A 168 -4.31 4.34 -2.31
N TRP A 169 -5.45 3.76 -2.68
CA TRP A 169 -5.73 3.42 -4.08
C TRP A 169 -5.95 4.65 -4.95
N HIS A 170 -6.64 5.66 -4.43
CA HIS A 170 -6.77 6.95 -5.10
C HIS A 170 -5.41 7.63 -5.25
N ALA A 171 -4.59 7.69 -4.20
CA ALA A 171 -3.25 8.27 -4.24
C ALA A 171 -2.30 7.52 -5.20
N ALA A 172 -2.46 6.21 -5.32
CA ALA A 172 -1.71 5.39 -6.27
C ALA A 172 -2.14 5.64 -7.73
N ARG A 173 -3.42 5.94 -7.99
CA ARG A 173 -3.88 6.42 -9.31
C ARG A 173 -3.21 7.76 -9.66
N GLU A 174 -3.26 8.71 -8.74
CA GLU A 174 -2.72 10.07 -8.96
C GLU A 174 -1.19 10.12 -8.91
N VAL A 175 -0.56 9.00 -8.52
CA VAL A 175 0.89 8.87 -8.33
C VAL A 175 1.47 10.02 -7.50
N VAL A 176 0.80 10.31 -6.39
CA VAL A 176 1.09 11.47 -5.52
C VAL A 176 2.56 11.46 -5.10
N ALA A 177 3.27 12.57 -5.32
CA ALA A 177 4.69 12.68 -5.02
C ALA A 177 5.07 12.39 -3.56
N GLY A 178 4.24 12.87 -2.61
CA GLY A 178 4.37 12.54 -1.18
C GLY A 178 4.19 11.05 -0.85
N GLY A 179 3.73 10.24 -1.81
CA GLY A 179 3.58 8.79 -1.67
C GLY A 179 4.87 8.08 -1.26
N ARG A 180 6.04 8.55 -1.72
CA ARG A 180 7.35 7.97 -1.32
C ARG A 180 7.52 7.94 0.20
N TRP A 181 7.29 9.09 0.86
CA TRP A 181 7.39 9.21 2.31
C TRP A 181 6.33 8.38 3.01
N PHE A 182 5.08 8.52 2.55
CA PHE A 182 3.94 7.84 3.16
C PHE A 182 4.12 6.32 3.12
N ILE A 183 4.46 5.74 1.97
CA ILE A 183 4.63 4.30 1.81
C ILE A 183 5.83 3.80 2.63
N THR A 184 6.98 4.45 2.55
CA THR A 184 8.19 4.03 3.28
C THR A 184 7.99 4.01 4.79
N MET A 185 7.24 4.98 5.34
CA MET A 185 7.00 5.04 6.79
C MET A 185 5.90 4.08 7.28
N ASN A 186 5.03 3.59 6.39
CA ASN A 186 3.88 2.75 6.74
C ASN A 186 4.11 1.25 6.47
N TYR A 187 5.20 0.91 5.79
CA TYR A 187 5.75 -0.43 5.81
C TYR A 187 6.42 -0.68 7.15
#